data_AF-A0AA93BF21-F1
#
_entry.id   AF-A0AA93BF21-F1
#
_cell.length_a   1.000
_cell.length_b   1.000
_cell.length_c   1.000
_cell.angle_alpha   90.00
_cell.angle_beta   90.00
_cell.angle_gamma   90.00
#
_symmetry.space_group_name_H-M   'P 1'
#
loop_
_entity.id
_entity.type
_entity.pdbx_description
1 polymer ?
#
loop_
_entity_poly.entity_id
_entity_poly.type
_entity_poly.pdbx_seq_one_letter_code
_entity_poly.pdbx_strand_id
1 'polypeptide(L)'
;MYLLFRKAKRMVEYPTTMAKICDYIAKMPASCYYLADSTAYRYVCKRIKGEKPKFGKYQAMKEKLFEDFYQDFLRLRQMDQYKEYNTKNLVYVCLNLPAPNLGMAPRYIQMKINNYFRNKKTSFITR
;
A
#
# COMPACT_ATOMS: atom_id res chain seq x y z
N MET A 1 -10.45 -2.44 3.47
CA MET A 1 -10.85 -3.72 2.86
C MET A 1 -12.16 -3.66 2.06
N TYR A 2 -13.29 -3.27 2.68
CA TYR A 2 -14.61 -3.31 2.02
C TYR A 2 -14.72 -2.42 0.75
N LEU A 3 -14.15 -1.21 0.78
CA LEU A 3 -14.10 -0.33 -0.40
C LEU A 3 -13.29 -0.95 -1.56
N LEU A 4 -12.16 -1.61 -1.26
CA LEU A 4 -11.36 -2.33 -2.25
C LEU A 4 -12.14 -3.50 -2.84
N PHE A 5 -12.88 -4.24 -2.01
CA PHE A 5 -13.75 -5.32 -2.49
C PHE A 5 -14.84 -4.83 -3.43
N ARG A 6 -15.50 -3.70 -3.12
CA ARG A 6 -16.53 -3.11 -3.98
C ARG A 6 -15.95 -2.59 -5.29
N LYS A 7 -14.76 -1.98 -5.27
CA LYS A 7 -14.05 -1.56 -6.49
C LYS A 7 -13.66 -2.77 -7.34
N ALA A 8 -13.04 -3.78 -6.75
CA ALA A 8 -12.66 -5.01 -7.45
C ALA A 8 -13.87 -5.67 -8.10
N LYS A 9 -14.99 -5.84 -7.38
CA LYS A 9 -16.22 -6.44 -7.93
C LYS A 9 -16.77 -5.72 -9.17
N ARG A 10 -16.52 -4.41 -9.33
CA ARG A 10 -16.95 -3.64 -10.51
C ARG A 10 -16.01 -3.79 -11.71
N MET A 11 -14.75 -4.18 -11.48
CA MET A 11 -13.73 -4.26 -12.52
C MET A 11 -13.52 -5.67 -13.08
N VAL A 12 -13.97 -6.72 -12.38
CA VAL A 12 -13.78 -8.08 -12.88
C VAL A 12 -14.99 -8.54 -13.70
N GLU A 13 -14.75 -8.99 -14.93
CA GLU A 13 -15.78 -9.49 -15.86
C GLU A 13 -16.50 -10.74 -15.34
N TYR A 14 -17.77 -10.91 -15.69
CA TYR A 14 -18.56 -12.08 -15.31
C TYR A 14 -18.20 -13.28 -16.20
N PRO A 15 -18.11 -14.52 -15.67
CA PRO A 15 -18.33 -14.95 -14.28
C PRO A 15 -17.07 -14.86 -13.39
N THR A 16 -17.26 -14.40 -12.15
CA THR A 16 -16.17 -14.16 -11.20
C THR A 16 -16.37 -14.81 -9.83
N THR A 17 -15.33 -15.52 -9.39
CA THR A 17 -15.29 -16.19 -8.09
C THR A 17 -14.66 -15.28 -7.03
N MET A 18 -14.96 -15.54 -5.76
CA MET A 18 -14.37 -14.82 -4.63
C MET A 18 -12.83 -14.89 -4.63
N ALA A 19 -12.27 -16.02 -5.07
CA ALA A 19 -10.83 -16.20 -5.25
C ALA A 19 -10.26 -15.21 -6.28
N LYS A 20 -10.85 -15.12 -7.49
CA LYS A 20 -10.42 -14.16 -8.52
C LYS A 20 -10.51 -12.70 -8.04
N ILE A 21 -11.55 -12.37 -7.28
CA ILE A 21 -11.70 -11.02 -6.71
C ILE A 21 -10.59 -10.75 -5.68
N CYS A 22 -10.27 -11.73 -4.82
CA CYS A 22 -9.20 -11.57 -3.83
C CYS A 22 -7.81 -11.51 -4.48
N ASP A 23 -7.57 -12.29 -5.53
CA ASP A 23 -6.34 -12.21 -6.34
C ASP A 23 -6.19 -10.84 -7.00
N TYR A 24 -7.29 -10.27 -7.49
CA TYR A 24 -7.29 -8.93 -8.05
C TYR A 24 -6.98 -7.88 -6.96
N ILE A 25 -7.64 -7.95 -5.80
CA ILE A 25 -7.37 -7.04 -4.68
C ILE A 25 -5.91 -7.15 -4.21
N ALA A 26 -5.33 -8.36 -4.18
CA ALA A 26 -3.93 -8.57 -3.83
C ALA A 26 -2.96 -7.84 -4.76
N LYS A 27 -3.36 -7.59 -6.01
CA LYS A 27 -2.58 -6.88 -7.02
C LYS A 27 -2.90 -5.39 -7.10
N MET A 28 -4.06 -4.96 -6.60
CA MET A 28 -4.43 -3.54 -6.58
C MET A 28 -3.49 -2.76 -5.65
N PRO A 29 -2.98 -1.59 -6.07
CA PRO A 29 -2.19 -0.74 -5.20
C PRO A 29 -2.99 -0.31 -3.98
N ALA A 30 -2.29 -0.13 -2.86
CA ALA A 30 -2.83 0.52 -1.69
C ALA A 30 -3.09 2.01 -1.98
N SER A 31 -3.95 2.63 -1.18
CA SER A 31 -4.30 4.05 -1.35
C SER A 31 -3.13 5.00 -1.10
N CYS A 32 -2.23 4.63 -0.21
CA CYS A 32 -1.12 5.43 0.28
C CYS A 32 -0.02 4.52 0.84
N TYR A 33 1.16 5.07 1.08
CA TYR A 33 2.22 4.40 1.83
C TYR A 33 1.91 4.45 3.33
N TYR A 34 1.66 3.29 3.94
CA TYR A 34 1.48 3.15 5.39
C TYR A 34 2.83 3.10 6.11
N LEU A 35 3.61 4.17 5.96
CA LEU A 35 4.89 4.38 6.63
C LEU A 35 4.77 5.56 7.58
N ALA A 36 5.43 5.50 8.74
CA ALA A 36 5.51 6.66 9.62
C ALA A 36 6.40 7.74 8.98
N ASP A 37 5.94 8.99 8.98
CA ASP A 37 6.61 10.15 8.36
C ASP A 37 8.08 10.26 8.74
N SER A 38 8.38 10.12 10.03
CA SER A 38 9.76 10.18 10.56
C SER A 38 10.65 9.07 10.01
N THR A 39 10.08 7.88 9.78
CA THR A 39 10.81 6.72 9.27
C THR A 39 11.05 6.86 7.77
N ALA A 40 10.03 7.28 7.03
CA ALA A 40 10.13 7.55 5.59
C ALA A 40 11.15 8.65 5.31
N TYR A 41 11.09 9.77 6.03
CA TYR A 41 12.04 10.86 5.93
C TYR A 41 13.48 10.40 6.24
N ARG A 42 13.68 9.70 7.37
CA ARG A 42 15.01 9.20 7.74
C ARG A 42 15.58 8.25 6.70
N TYR A 43 14.75 7.41 6.11
CA TYR A 43 15.16 6.49 5.05
C TYR A 43 15.62 7.25 3.82
N VAL A 44 14.84 8.23 3.33
CA VAL A 44 15.18 9.09 2.19
C VAL A 44 16.49 9.84 2.45
N CYS A 45 16.65 10.46 3.62
CA CYS A 45 17.88 11.18 3.97
C CYS A 45 19.12 10.28 3.92
N LYS A 46 19.02 9.02 4.36
CA LYS A 46 20.13 8.06 4.25
C LYS A 46 20.42 7.69 2.80
N ARG A 47 19.38 7.41 2.01
CA ARG A 47 19.54 7.04 0.59
C ARG A 47 20.15 8.17 -0.24
N ILE A 48 19.78 9.43 0.02
CA ILE A 48 20.38 10.61 -0.63
C ILE A 48 21.88 10.71 -0.32
N LYS A 49 22.31 10.32 0.88
CA LYS A 49 23.73 10.26 1.27
C LYS A 49 24.48 9.05 0.68
N GLY A 50 23.81 8.23 -0.15
CA GLY A 50 24.37 6.99 -0.70
C GLY A 50 24.30 5.80 0.26
N GLU A 51 23.77 5.95 1.48
CA GLU A 51 23.64 4.86 2.44
C GLU A 51 22.34 4.09 2.18
N LYS A 52 22.42 2.79 1.93
CA LYS A 52 21.25 1.89 1.90
C LYS A 52 21.05 1.25 3.28
N PRO A 53 19.97 1.59 4.03
CA PRO A 53 19.68 0.95 5.31
C PRO A 53 19.49 -0.56 5.15
N LYS A 54 20.15 -1.35 6.00
CA LYS A 54 19.98 -2.81 6.01
C LYS A 54 18.67 -3.18 6.70
N PHE A 55 17.92 -4.07 6.08
CA PHE A 55 16.75 -4.71 6.69
C PHE A 55 17.14 -6.11 7.16
N GLY A 56 16.40 -6.63 8.15
CA GLY A 56 16.63 -7.99 8.63
C GLY A 56 16.35 -9.05 7.55
N LYS A 57 16.95 -10.23 7.69
CA LYS A 57 16.86 -11.35 6.72
C LYS A 57 15.44 -11.70 6.27
N TYR A 58 14.44 -11.52 7.14
CA TYR A 58 13.03 -11.84 6.88
C TYR A 58 12.16 -10.62 6.53
N GLN A 59 12.78 -9.46 6.26
CA GLN A 59 12.08 -8.19 5.99
C GLN A 59 12.14 -7.77 4.52
N ALA A 60 12.31 -8.71 3.59
CA ALA A 60 12.41 -8.42 2.16
C ALA A 60 11.22 -7.61 1.60
N MET A 61 9.99 -7.90 2.05
CA MET A 61 8.81 -7.10 1.66
C MET A 61 8.86 -5.67 2.18
N LYS A 62 9.38 -5.48 3.40
CA LYS A 62 9.56 -4.15 3.98
C LYS A 62 10.64 -3.39 3.24
N GLU A 63 11.78 -4.02 2.95
CA GLU A 63 12.83 -3.41 2.14
C GLU A 63 12.29 -2.96 0.79
N LYS A 64 11.54 -3.83 0.11
CA LYS A 64 10.88 -3.48 -1.16
C LYS A 64 9.94 -2.28 -1.03
N LEU A 65 9.15 -2.19 0.05
CA LEU A 65 8.29 -1.03 0.31
C LEU A 65 9.06 0.28 0.38
N PHE A 66 10.19 0.28 1.08
CA PHE A 66 11.02 1.45 1.24
C PHE A 66 11.78 1.83 -0.04
N GLU A 67 12.24 0.85 -0.82
CA GLU A 67 12.87 1.13 -2.11
C GLU A 67 11.84 1.65 -3.13
N ASP A 68 10.66 1.03 -3.24
CA ASP A 68 9.58 1.51 -4.11
C ASP A 68 9.16 2.94 -3.73
N PHE A 69 9.05 3.22 -2.42
CA PHE A 69 8.82 4.58 -1.92
C PHE A 69 9.92 5.57 -2.34
N TYR A 70 11.18 5.16 -2.28
CA TYR A 70 12.30 6.02 -2.68
C TYR A 70 12.33 6.28 -4.19
N GLN A 71 11.95 5.32 -5.02
CA GLN A 71 11.80 5.55 -6.47
C GLN A 71 10.73 6.59 -6.78
N ASP A 72 9.58 6.52 -6.10
CA ASP A 72 8.53 7.54 -6.24
C ASP A 72 9.02 8.92 -5.77
N PHE A 73 9.79 8.98 -4.68
CA PHE A 73 10.44 10.21 -4.26
C PHE A 73 11.38 10.78 -5.32
N LEU A 74 12.23 9.95 -5.95
CA LEU A 74 13.10 10.40 -7.03
C LEU A 74 12.30 10.90 -8.23
N ARG A 75 11.23 10.19 -8.59
CA ARG A 75 10.33 10.59 -9.68
C ARG A 75 9.69 11.94 -9.42
N LEU A 76 9.12 12.18 -8.24
CA LEU A 76 8.53 13.48 -7.91
C LEU A 76 9.58 14.59 -7.89
N ARG A 77 10.80 14.31 -7.39
CA ARG A 77 11.90 15.29 -7.34
C ARG A 77 12.32 15.77 -8.74
N GLN A 78 12.13 14.95 -9.77
CA GLN A 78 12.46 15.29 -11.16
C GLN A 78 11.35 16.10 -11.85
N MET A 79 10.15 16.20 -11.27
CA MET A 79 9.05 16.96 -11.86
C MET A 79 9.16 18.44 -11.50
N ASP A 80 8.98 19.32 -12.48
CA ASP A 80 9.09 20.78 -12.28
C ASP A 80 8.14 21.30 -11.19
N GLN A 81 6.94 20.71 -11.08
CA GLN A 81 5.94 21.06 -10.06
C GLN A 81 6.46 20.96 -8.62
N TYR A 82 7.42 20.08 -8.35
CA TYR A 82 7.93 19.82 -6.99
C TYR A 82 9.40 20.26 -6.81
N LYS A 83 9.96 21.01 -7.77
CA LYS A 83 11.37 21.41 -7.76
C LYS A 83 11.74 22.29 -6.56
N GLU A 84 10.80 23.11 -6.10
CA GLU A 84 10.96 24.00 -4.94
C GLU A 84 10.66 23.32 -3.60
N TYR A 85 10.15 22.08 -3.62
CA TYR A 85 9.79 21.38 -2.38
C TYR A 85 11.06 20.93 -1.67
N ASN A 86 11.17 21.26 -0.39
CA ASN A 86 12.17 20.66 0.46
C ASN A 86 11.91 19.14 0.62
N THR A 87 12.94 18.39 1.03
CA THR A 87 12.86 16.92 1.18
C THR A 87 11.70 16.47 2.06
N LYS A 88 11.38 17.20 3.13
CA LYS A 88 10.31 16.84 4.07
C LYS A 88 8.93 16.96 3.42
N ASN A 89 8.67 18.06 2.73
CA ASN A 89 7.42 18.29 2.02
C ASN A 89 7.24 17.27 0.89
N LEU A 90 8.30 16.97 0.16
CA LEU A 90 8.26 15.98 -0.92
C LEU A 90 7.97 14.57 -0.38
N VAL A 91 8.56 14.20 0.76
CA VAL A 91 8.24 12.95 1.47
C VAL A 91 6.77 12.88 1.84
N TYR A 92 6.18 13.96 2.34
CA TYR A 92 4.76 14.01 2.67
C TYR A 92 3.87 13.80 1.44
N VAL A 93 4.21 14.40 0.30
CA VAL A 93 3.49 14.16 -0.96
C VAL A 93 3.63 12.70 -1.39
N CYS A 94 4.84 12.12 -1.32
CA CYS A 94 5.08 10.72 -1.67
C CYS A 94 4.27 9.75 -0.81
N LEU A 95 4.11 10.03 0.48
CA LEU A 95 3.34 9.16 1.38
C LEU A 95 1.87 9.03 0.95
N ASN A 96 1.34 10.05 0.29
CA ASN A 96 -0.03 10.07 -0.23
C ASN A 96 -0.19 9.44 -1.62
N LEU A 97 0.91 9.00 -2.26
CA LEU A 97 0.84 8.29 -3.53
C LEU A 97 0.37 6.84 -3.36
N PRO A 98 -0.29 6.26 -4.39
CA PRO A 98 -0.68 4.86 -4.36
C PRO A 98 0.54 3.95 -4.16
N ALA A 99 0.56 3.18 -3.07
CA ALA A 99 1.67 2.31 -2.75
C ALA A 99 1.50 0.91 -3.36
N PRO A 100 2.60 0.18 -3.65
CA PRO A 100 2.52 -1.21 -4.05
C PRO A 100 1.89 -2.08 -2.95
N ASN A 101 1.08 -3.05 -3.34
CA ASN A 101 0.48 -3.99 -2.40
C ASN A 101 1.45 -5.14 -2.10
N LEU A 102 2.19 -5.00 -1.01
CA LEU A 102 3.34 -5.85 -0.71
C LEU A 102 2.97 -7.07 0.14
N GLY A 103 2.10 -7.91 -0.39
CA GLY A 103 2.02 -9.30 0.07
C GLY A 103 0.84 -9.65 0.96
N MET A 104 -0.29 -8.95 0.84
CA MET A 104 -1.53 -9.54 1.35
C MET A 104 -1.91 -10.74 0.49
N ALA A 105 -1.68 -11.94 1.01
CA ALA A 105 -2.09 -13.17 0.34
C ALA A 105 -3.61 -13.15 0.08
N PRO A 106 -4.07 -13.56 -1.12
CA PRO A 106 -5.50 -13.61 -1.46
C PRO A 106 -6.34 -14.34 -0.40
N ARG A 107 -5.80 -15.41 0.19
CA ARG A 107 -6.44 -16.15 1.29
C ARG A 107 -6.65 -15.28 2.54
N TYR A 108 -5.67 -14.47 2.92
CA TYR A 108 -5.79 -13.55 4.05
C TYR A 108 -6.81 -12.45 3.78
N ILE A 109 -6.86 -11.95 2.55
CA ILE A 109 -7.85 -10.97 2.09
C ILE A 109 -9.26 -11.57 2.19
N GLN A 110 -9.45 -12.78 1.68
CA GLN A 110 -10.71 -13.51 1.74
C GLN A 110 -11.17 -13.73 3.18
N MET A 111 -10.27 -14.14 4.08
CA MET A 111 -10.57 -14.30 5.51
C MET A 111 -11.07 -12.98 6.13
N LYS A 112 -10.38 -11.86 5.89
CA LYS A 112 -10.80 -10.54 6.40
C LYS A 112 -12.16 -10.12 5.86
N ILE A 113 -12.43 -10.35 4.57
CA ILE A 113 -13.71 -10.03 3.95
C ILE A 113 -14.83 -10.90 4.54
N ASN A 114 -14.61 -12.21 4.68
CA ASN A 114 -15.58 -13.12 5.26
C ASN A 114 -15.91 -12.75 6.72
N ASN A 115 -14.91 -12.42 7.53
CA ASN A 115 -15.11 -11.97 8.90
C ASN A 115 -15.91 -10.67 8.98
N TYR A 116 -15.67 -9.71 8.08
CA TYR A 116 -16.47 -8.49 8.00
C TYR A 116 -17.95 -8.78 7.72
N PHE A 117 -18.25 -9.67 6.77
CA PHE A 117 -19.64 -10.04 6.46
C PHE A 117 -20.30 -10.85 7.58
N ARG A 118 -19.57 -11.73 8.26
CA ARG A 118 -20.07 -12.47 9.44
C ARG A 118 -20.44 -11.52 10.58
N ASN A 119 -19.55 -10.59 10.93
CA ASN A 119 -19.78 -9.62 12.00
C ASN A 119 -20.91 -8.63 11.67
N LYS A 120 -21.07 -8.29 10.40
CA LYS A 120 -22.21 -7.47 9.96
C LYS A 120 -23.53 -8.24 10.06
N LYS A 121 -23.55 -9.55 9.79
CA LYS A 121 -24.76 -10.37 9.97
C LYS A 121 -25.13 -10.51 11.44
N THR A 122 -24.18 -10.69 12.34
CA THR A 122 -24.45 -10.81 13.79
C THR A 122 -24.96 -9.51 14.39
N SER A 123 -24.52 -8.34 13.92
CA SER A 123 -25.05 -7.04 14.40
C SER A 123 -26.52 -6.78 14.05
N PHE A 124 -27.10 -7.51 13.08
CA PHE A 124 -28.52 -7.44 12.76
C PHE A 124 -29.38 -8.44 13.55
N ILE A 125 -28.76 -9.42 14.22
CA ILE A 125 -29.48 -10.49 14.94
C ILE A 125 -29.67 -10.14 16.42
N THR A 126 -28.96 -9.14 16.95
CA THR A 126 -29.23 -8.54 18.27
C THR A 126 -30.12 -7.32 18.14
N ARG A 127 -31.43 -7.52 17.94
CA ARG A 127 -32.51 -6.59 18.34
C ARG A 127 -33.77 -7.39 18.60
#